data_AF-A0A1W2F8I3-F1
#
_entry.id   AF-A0A1W2F8I3-F1
#
_cell.length_a   1.000
_cell.length_b   1.000
_cell.length_c   1.000
_cell.angle_alpha   90.00
_cell.angle_beta   90.00
_cell.angle_gamma   90.00
#
_symmetry.space_group_name_H-M   'P 1'
#
loop_
_entity.id
_entity.type
_entity.pdbx_description
1 polymer ?
#
loop_
_entity_poly.entity_id
_entity_poly.type
_entity_poly.pdbx_seq_one_letter_code
_entity_poly.pdbx_strand_id
1 'polypeptide(L)'
;MKRLDELTSPVEIGKYYLVPTVRAEWSCMVRDWPVIGPKHNDRHCLGFDHDHYHIDPRFVPEFSCYGQFWRLVGGSPIMSRGGLNPHGLPTPVWRRRMCKRLANPELGVFYELASRSPQWHCHFREWTGRRARRSGQGWMCPHRNVSLVDQAPVDGVITCPLHLLRIDAATGVVLPPPVIHEVVE
;
A
#
# COMPACT_ATOMS: atom_id res chain seq x y z
N MET A 1 -17.01 -8.08 14.54
CA MET A 1 -15.76 -7.39 14.14
C MET A 1 -15.81 -7.22 12.63
N LYS A 2 -15.60 -6.01 12.11
CA LYS A 2 -15.77 -5.72 10.68
C LYS A 2 -14.56 -6.21 9.87
N ARG A 3 -14.78 -6.73 8.66
CA ARG A 3 -13.70 -6.97 7.70
C ARG A 3 -13.31 -5.68 6.98
N LEU A 4 -12.05 -5.57 6.58
CA LEU A 4 -11.57 -4.40 5.85
C LEU A 4 -12.33 -4.14 4.54
N ASP A 5 -12.73 -5.21 3.83
CA ASP A 5 -13.49 -5.11 2.59
C ASP A 5 -14.97 -4.73 2.78
N GLU A 6 -15.45 -4.71 4.02
CA GLU A 6 -16.81 -4.31 4.38
C GLU A 6 -16.89 -2.86 4.90
N LEU A 7 -15.75 -2.18 5.05
CA LEU A 7 -15.71 -0.84 5.62
C LEU A 7 -16.37 0.20 4.69
N THR A 8 -16.96 1.21 5.32
CA THR A 8 -17.55 2.39 4.69
C THR A 8 -16.89 3.69 5.17
N SER A 9 -15.83 3.57 5.98
CA SER A 9 -15.08 4.66 6.57
C SER A 9 -13.64 4.24 6.82
N PRO A 10 -12.71 5.19 7.01
CA PRO A 10 -11.35 4.90 7.41
C PRO A 10 -11.27 4.03 8.67
N VAL A 11 -10.15 3.30 8.80
CA VAL A 11 -9.82 2.59 10.04
C VAL A 11 -9.45 3.58 11.14
N GLU A 12 -9.63 3.15 12.39
CA GLU A 12 -9.34 3.95 13.58
C GLU A 12 -8.25 3.28 14.42
N ILE A 13 -7.29 4.07 14.91
CA ILE A 13 -6.22 3.59 15.77
C ILE A 13 -6.81 2.96 17.05
N GLY A 14 -6.26 1.83 17.47
CA GLY A 14 -6.69 1.08 18.65
C GLY A 14 -7.88 0.14 18.41
N LYS A 15 -8.60 0.25 17.29
CA LYS A 15 -9.70 -0.67 16.96
C LYS A 15 -9.22 -1.95 16.30
N TYR A 16 -9.98 -3.02 16.52
CA TYR A 16 -9.73 -4.34 15.94
C TYR A 16 -10.58 -4.59 14.70
N TYR A 17 -9.94 -5.16 13.69
CA TYR A 17 -10.54 -5.50 12.39
C TYR A 17 -10.16 -6.92 11.99
N LEU A 18 -10.95 -7.51 11.08
CA LEU A 18 -10.52 -8.67 10.31
C LEU A 18 -9.72 -8.17 9.11
N VAL A 19 -8.44 -8.53 9.08
CA VAL A 19 -7.45 -8.06 8.10
C VAL A 19 -6.93 -9.25 7.30
N PRO A 20 -6.83 -9.15 5.96
CA PRO A 20 -6.27 -10.24 5.16
C PRO A 20 -4.80 -10.42 5.54
N THR A 21 -4.42 -11.66 5.81
CA THR A 21 -3.10 -12.01 6.34
C THR A 21 -2.57 -13.23 5.63
N VAL A 22 -1.30 -13.18 5.22
CA VAL A 22 -0.60 -14.31 4.60
C VAL A 22 0.47 -14.84 5.54
N ARG A 23 0.63 -16.16 5.59
CA ARG A 23 1.78 -16.77 6.24
C ARG A 23 2.89 -16.93 5.21
N ALA A 24 3.94 -16.14 5.32
CA ALA A 24 5.03 -16.12 4.34
C ALA A 24 6.35 -15.70 5.00
N GLU A 25 7.45 -16.02 4.33
CA GLU A 25 8.76 -15.47 4.65
C GLU A 25 8.89 -14.05 4.09
N TRP A 26 9.29 -13.12 4.95
CA TRP A 26 9.62 -11.75 4.59
C TRP A 26 10.66 -11.19 5.55
N SER A 27 11.70 -10.54 5.03
CA SER A 27 12.83 -10.05 5.82
C SER A 27 13.42 -11.14 6.75
N CYS A 28 13.66 -12.33 6.18
CA CYS A 28 14.19 -13.52 6.86
C CYS A 28 13.31 -14.06 8.00
N MET A 29 12.02 -13.70 8.04
CA MET A 29 11.09 -14.14 9.08
C MET A 29 9.82 -14.75 8.48
N VAL A 30 9.50 -15.98 8.90
CA VAL A 30 8.21 -16.63 8.57
C VAL A 30 7.17 -16.25 9.61
N ARG A 31 6.17 -15.44 9.22
CA ARG A 31 5.10 -14.95 10.11
C ARG A 31 3.78 -14.75 9.38
N ASP A 32 2.74 -14.45 10.15
CA ASP A 32 1.43 -14.04 9.66
C ASP A 32 1.40 -12.52 9.41
N TRP A 33 1.73 -12.11 8.19
CA TRP A 33 1.84 -10.72 7.77
C TRP A 33 0.50 -10.16 7.27
N PRO A 34 -0.02 -9.06 7.87
CA PRO A 34 -1.19 -8.38 7.32
C PRO A 34 -0.80 -7.76 5.97
N VAL A 35 -1.65 -7.94 4.97
CA VAL A 35 -1.42 -7.48 3.60
C VAL A 35 -2.55 -6.57 3.15
N ILE A 36 -2.30 -5.78 2.11
CA ILE A 36 -3.29 -4.89 1.52
C ILE A 36 -3.35 -5.06 0.00
N GLY A 37 -4.58 -5.03 -0.54
CA GLY A 37 -4.84 -5.24 -1.96
C GLY A 37 -4.71 -6.70 -2.44
N PRO A 38 -4.93 -6.95 -3.74
CA PRO A 38 -4.80 -8.27 -4.34
C PRO A 38 -3.33 -8.68 -4.52
N LYS A 39 -3.09 -9.97 -4.75
CA LYS A 39 -1.81 -10.44 -5.28
C LYS A 39 -1.61 -9.90 -6.69
N HIS A 40 -0.44 -9.39 -7.02
CA HIS A 40 -0.14 -8.87 -8.35
C HIS A 40 1.36 -8.85 -8.63
N ASN A 41 1.74 -8.48 -9.85
CA ASN A 41 3.08 -8.05 -10.24
C ASN A 41 2.97 -6.67 -10.88
N ASP A 42 4.02 -5.86 -10.80
CA ASP A 42 4.07 -4.52 -11.40
C ASP A 42 5.12 -4.45 -12.51
N ARG A 43 5.11 -5.49 -13.35
CA ARG A 43 5.92 -5.56 -14.56
C ARG A 43 5.67 -4.33 -15.44
N HIS A 44 4.40 -3.96 -15.60
CA HIS A 44 4.01 -2.76 -16.31
C HIS A 44 4.33 -1.52 -15.47
N CYS A 45 5.10 -0.60 -16.05
CA CYS A 45 5.69 0.60 -15.45
C CYS A 45 6.76 0.41 -14.37
N LEU A 46 6.63 -0.50 -13.39
CA LEU A 46 7.59 -0.60 -12.28
C LEU A 46 8.66 -1.68 -12.46
N GLY A 47 8.57 -2.48 -13.54
CA GLY A 47 9.56 -3.52 -13.85
C GLY A 47 9.66 -4.62 -12.80
N PHE A 48 8.61 -4.84 -12.00
CA PHE A 48 8.60 -5.84 -10.93
C PHE A 48 7.82 -7.09 -11.35
N ASP A 49 8.55 -8.11 -11.81
CA ASP A 49 7.96 -9.30 -12.43
C ASP A 49 7.39 -10.32 -11.43
N HIS A 50 7.73 -10.22 -10.14
CA HIS A 50 7.33 -11.21 -9.15
C HIS A 50 5.91 -10.95 -8.65
N ASP A 51 5.13 -12.03 -8.55
CA ASP A 51 3.89 -12.01 -7.77
C ASP A 51 4.20 -11.64 -6.32
N HIS A 52 3.44 -10.69 -5.80
CA HIS A 52 3.66 -10.17 -4.46
C HIS A 52 2.39 -9.64 -3.79
N TYR A 53 2.49 -9.48 -2.47
CA TYR A 53 1.57 -8.74 -1.63
C TYR A 53 2.29 -7.56 -0.97
N HIS A 54 1.62 -6.42 -0.90
CA HIS A 54 2.07 -5.29 -0.08
C HIS A 54 1.68 -5.52 1.36
N ILE A 55 2.60 -5.22 2.28
CA ILE A 55 2.33 -5.30 3.70
C ILE A 55 1.45 -4.11 4.09
N ASP A 56 0.45 -4.35 4.95
CA ASP A 56 -0.39 -3.26 5.47
C ASP A 56 0.26 -2.62 6.71
N PRO A 57 0.90 -1.44 6.58
CA PRO A 57 1.65 -0.83 7.67
C PRO A 57 0.77 -0.49 8.88
N ARG A 58 -0.55 -0.40 8.70
CA ARG A 58 -1.51 -0.04 9.76
C ARG A 58 -1.62 -1.14 10.80
N PHE A 59 -1.35 -2.40 10.43
CA PHE A 59 -1.60 -3.57 11.28
C PHE A 59 -0.33 -4.32 11.72
N VAL A 60 0.86 -3.88 11.29
CA VAL A 60 2.13 -4.52 11.66
C VAL A 60 2.71 -3.88 12.94
N PRO A 61 3.16 -4.66 13.93
CA PRO A 61 3.96 -4.12 15.04
C PRO A 61 5.28 -3.51 14.52
N GLU A 62 5.74 -2.45 15.17
CA GLU A 62 7.10 -1.97 14.94
C GLU A 62 8.10 -2.97 15.53
N PHE A 63 9.19 -3.23 14.81
CA PHE A 63 10.30 -4.03 15.32
C PHE A 63 11.52 -3.14 15.47
N SER A 64 11.84 -2.80 16.71
CA SER A 64 12.90 -1.84 17.08
C SER A 64 14.31 -2.24 16.63
N CYS A 65 14.55 -3.52 16.31
CA CYS A 65 15.84 -4.01 15.84
C CYS A 65 16.14 -3.67 14.36
N TYR A 66 15.19 -3.09 13.62
CA TYR A 66 15.38 -2.71 12.23
C TYR A 66 15.29 -1.18 12.08
N GLY A 67 16.43 -0.49 12.06
CA GLY A 67 16.47 0.97 11.87
C GLY A 67 15.83 1.47 10.56
N GLN A 68 15.56 0.57 9.61
CA GLN A 68 14.89 0.84 8.32
C GLN A 68 13.58 0.04 8.17
N PHE A 69 12.95 -0.33 9.27
CA PHE A 69 11.76 -1.20 9.25
C PHE A 69 10.66 -0.65 8.33
N TRP A 70 10.34 0.63 8.48
CA TRP A 70 9.28 1.27 7.72
C TRP A 70 9.61 1.40 6.23
N ARG A 71 10.88 1.64 5.89
CA ARG A 71 11.42 1.55 4.52
C ARG A 71 11.22 0.18 3.90
N LEU A 72 11.49 -0.88 4.65
CA LEU A 72 11.27 -2.24 4.17
C LEU A 72 9.77 -2.51 3.98
N VAL A 73 8.92 -2.14 4.94
CA VAL A 73 7.47 -2.37 4.85
C VAL A 73 6.86 -1.70 3.60
N GLY A 74 7.28 -0.48 3.26
CA GLY A 74 6.75 0.21 2.08
C GLY A 74 7.49 -0.08 0.77
N GLY A 75 8.77 -0.46 0.82
CA GLY A 75 9.61 -0.63 -0.38
C GLY A 75 9.91 -2.08 -0.77
N SER A 76 9.60 -3.04 0.08
CA SER A 76 9.91 -4.46 -0.14
C SER A 76 8.66 -5.31 0.10
N PRO A 77 7.89 -5.66 -0.96
CA PRO A 77 6.70 -6.45 -0.78
C PRO A 77 7.04 -7.92 -0.42
N ILE A 78 6.05 -8.66 0.07
CA ILE A 78 6.16 -10.12 0.24
C ILE A 78 6.05 -10.75 -1.14
N MET A 79 7.13 -11.35 -1.64
CA MET A 79 7.22 -11.86 -3.01
C MET A 79 7.61 -13.34 -3.05
N SER A 80 7.30 -14.00 -4.16
CA SER A 80 7.88 -15.30 -4.52
C SER A 80 9.05 -15.10 -5.49
N ARG A 81 10.29 -15.37 -5.05
CA ARG A 81 11.52 -15.26 -5.86
C ARG A 81 12.53 -16.31 -5.41
N GLY A 82 13.20 -16.98 -6.35
CA GLY A 82 14.17 -18.08 -6.13
C GLY A 82 14.74 -18.21 -4.71
N GLY A 83 14.23 -19.20 -3.97
CA GLY A 83 14.57 -19.49 -2.56
C GLY A 83 13.58 -18.90 -1.54
N LEU A 84 13.02 -17.72 -1.81
CA LEU A 84 12.03 -17.04 -0.96
C LEU A 84 10.61 -17.40 -1.39
N ASN A 85 9.84 -17.96 -0.46
CA ASN A 85 8.48 -18.46 -0.70
C ASN A 85 8.40 -19.35 -1.97
N PRO A 86 9.18 -20.44 -2.06
CA PRO A 86 9.36 -21.23 -3.29
C PRO A 86 8.10 -21.94 -3.76
N HIS A 87 7.12 -22.12 -2.88
CA HIS A 87 5.81 -22.71 -3.19
C HIS A 87 4.77 -21.66 -3.61
N GLY A 88 5.21 -20.43 -3.89
CA GLY A 88 4.34 -19.29 -4.18
C GLY A 88 3.78 -18.64 -2.92
N LEU A 89 2.91 -17.65 -3.12
CA LEU A 89 2.25 -16.92 -2.04
C LEU A 89 0.84 -17.47 -1.80
N PRO A 90 0.47 -17.80 -0.55
CA PRO A 90 -0.85 -18.36 -0.25
C PRO A 90 -1.95 -17.31 -0.35
N THR A 91 -3.20 -17.77 -0.49
CA THR A 91 -4.38 -16.91 -0.37
C THR A 91 -4.46 -16.32 1.05
N PRO A 92 -4.82 -15.03 1.21
CA PRO A 92 -4.92 -14.43 2.53
C PRO A 92 -6.05 -15.06 3.36
N VAL A 93 -5.78 -15.25 4.65
CA VAL A 93 -6.79 -15.61 5.65
C VAL A 93 -7.11 -14.41 6.51
N TRP A 94 -8.39 -14.26 6.87
CA TRP A 94 -8.84 -13.15 7.71
C TRP A 94 -8.38 -13.37 9.15
N ARG A 95 -7.61 -12.42 9.70
CA ARG A 95 -7.17 -12.47 11.10
C ARG A 95 -7.51 -11.20 11.84
N ARG A 96 -7.81 -11.36 13.13
CA ARG A 96 -7.97 -10.24 14.06
C ARG A 96 -6.65 -9.47 14.18
N ARG A 97 -6.68 -8.18 13.86
CA ARG A 97 -5.55 -7.25 14.01
C ARG A 97 -6.02 -5.92 14.55
N MET A 98 -5.19 -5.27 15.36
CA MET A 98 -5.42 -3.92 15.86
C MET A 98 -4.78 -2.92 14.90
N CYS A 99 -5.52 -1.89 14.50
CA CYS A 99 -4.96 -0.76 13.77
C CYS A 99 -4.05 0.03 14.73
N LYS A 100 -2.77 0.13 14.39
CA LYS A 100 -1.75 0.80 15.19
C LYS A 100 -1.44 2.22 14.71
N ARG A 101 -1.74 2.49 13.44
CA ARG A 101 -1.44 3.75 12.74
C ARG A 101 -2.30 3.85 11.49
N LEU A 102 -2.44 5.07 10.95
CA LEU A 102 -3.24 5.31 9.75
C LEU A 102 -2.47 5.11 8.44
N ALA A 103 -1.14 5.24 8.48
CA ALA A 103 -0.27 5.08 7.32
C ALA A 103 1.13 4.60 7.73
N ASN A 104 1.98 4.28 6.74
CA ASN A 104 3.40 4.09 6.98
C ASN A 104 4.02 5.41 7.50
N PRO A 105 4.76 5.43 8.63
CA PRO A 105 5.39 6.64 9.15
C PRO A 105 6.38 7.31 8.17
N GLU A 106 6.96 6.55 7.25
CA GLU A 106 7.88 7.07 6.22
C GLU A 106 7.19 7.33 4.87
N LEU A 107 5.87 7.45 4.82
CA LEU A 107 5.12 7.65 3.57
C LEU A 107 5.64 8.84 2.74
N GLY A 108 6.02 9.95 3.40
CA GLY A 108 6.61 11.12 2.72
C GLY A 108 7.94 10.81 2.02
N VAL A 109 8.80 10.01 2.66
CA VAL A 109 10.09 9.58 2.10
C VAL A 109 9.87 8.72 0.86
N PHE A 110 8.91 7.79 0.90
CA PHE A 110 8.58 6.97 -0.26
C PHE A 110 8.06 7.78 -1.44
N TYR A 111 7.21 8.78 -1.17
CA TYR A 111 6.75 9.69 -2.20
C TYR A 111 7.91 10.43 -2.87
N GLU A 112 8.84 10.95 -2.08
CA GLU A 112 10.01 11.65 -2.60
C GLU A 112 10.90 10.76 -3.46
N LEU A 113 11.19 9.55 -2.98
CA LEU A 113 11.96 8.58 -3.74
C LEU A 113 11.25 8.18 -5.04
N ALA A 114 9.94 7.95 -4.97
CA ALA A 114 9.13 7.59 -6.13
C ALA A 114 9.06 8.73 -7.16
N SER A 115 8.86 9.99 -6.75
CA SER A 115 8.77 11.11 -7.70
C SER A 115 10.08 11.37 -8.45
N ARG A 116 11.22 11.08 -7.81
CA ARG A 116 12.56 11.19 -8.43
C ARG A 116 12.95 9.98 -9.27
N SER A 117 12.29 8.84 -9.08
CA SER A 117 12.64 7.60 -9.76
C SER A 117 12.05 7.54 -11.19
N PRO A 118 12.89 7.41 -12.23
CA PRO A 118 12.40 7.27 -13.61
C PRO A 118 11.47 6.08 -13.82
N GLN A 119 11.65 5.00 -13.04
CA GLN A 119 10.77 3.83 -13.08
C GLN A 119 9.32 4.21 -12.75
N TRP A 120 9.11 5.12 -11.80
CA TRP A 120 7.78 5.54 -11.38
C TRP A 120 7.13 6.56 -12.32
N HIS A 121 7.89 7.21 -13.22
CA HIS A 121 7.35 8.19 -14.16
C HIS A 121 6.32 7.57 -15.12
N CYS A 122 6.55 6.34 -15.58
CA CYS A 122 5.55 5.59 -16.36
C CYS A 122 4.24 5.47 -15.57
N HIS A 123 4.35 5.03 -14.31
CA HIS A 123 3.20 4.81 -13.44
C HIS A 123 2.40 6.10 -13.22
N PHE A 124 3.06 7.18 -12.80
CA PHE A 124 2.36 8.44 -12.57
C PHE A 124 1.76 9.04 -13.83
N ARG A 125 2.48 9.02 -14.95
CA ARG A 125 1.97 9.54 -16.23
C ARG A 125 0.76 8.77 -16.73
N GLU A 126 0.75 7.46 -16.56
CA GLU A 126 -0.38 6.65 -17.00
C GLU A 126 -1.67 6.98 -16.24
N TRP A 127 -1.59 7.18 -14.94
CA TRP A 127 -2.76 7.33 -14.08
C TRP A 127 -3.19 8.77 -13.83
N THR A 128 -2.29 9.75 -13.91
CA THR A 128 -2.62 11.17 -13.68
C THR A 128 -3.78 11.63 -14.58
N GLY A 129 -4.75 12.33 -13.99
CA GLY A 129 -5.96 12.81 -14.68
C GLY A 129 -7.05 11.75 -14.86
N ARG A 130 -6.74 10.45 -14.70
CA ARG A 130 -7.78 9.40 -14.71
C ARG A 130 -8.62 9.49 -13.44
N ARG A 131 -9.88 9.07 -13.53
CA ARG A 131 -10.79 9.01 -12.39
C ARG A 131 -10.83 7.61 -11.80
N ALA A 132 -10.65 7.50 -10.50
CA ALA A 132 -10.91 6.30 -9.72
C ALA A 132 -12.37 5.87 -9.88
N ARG A 133 -12.63 4.57 -9.95
CA ARG A 133 -13.99 4.05 -9.95
C ARG A 133 -14.61 4.25 -8.57
N ARG A 134 -15.89 4.58 -8.49
CA ARG A 134 -16.64 4.61 -7.23
C ARG A 134 -17.37 3.28 -7.02
N SER A 135 -17.19 2.66 -5.87
CA SER A 135 -18.03 1.56 -5.37
C SER A 135 -19.14 2.13 -4.47
N GLY A 136 -20.04 1.28 -3.98
CA GLY A 136 -21.04 1.69 -2.97
C GLY A 136 -20.41 2.15 -1.65
N GLN A 137 -19.14 1.84 -1.39
CA GLN A 137 -18.44 2.17 -0.15
C GLN A 137 -17.47 3.37 -0.30
N GLY A 138 -17.03 3.70 -1.53
CA GLY A 138 -16.17 4.85 -1.83
C GLY A 138 -15.26 4.63 -3.03
N TRP A 139 -14.06 5.19 -3.03
CA TRP A 139 -13.16 5.14 -4.19
C TRP A 139 -12.41 3.81 -4.29
N MET A 140 -12.18 3.37 -5.53
CA MET A 140 -11.36 2.22 -5.89
C MET A 140 -10.18 2.73 -6.72
N CYS A 141 -8.95 2.44 -6.26
CA CYS A 141 -7.73 2.82 -6.97
C CYS A 141 -7.77 2.30 -8.42
N PRO A 142 -7.53 3.15 -9.43
CA PRO A 142 -7.65 2.74 -10.82
C PRO A 142 -6.55 1.78 -11.26
N HIS A 143 -5.42 1.72 -10.54
CA HIS A 143 -4.30 0.84 -10.87
C HIS A 143 -4.61 -0.64 -10.61
N ARG A 144 -4.91 -1.02 -9.36
CA ARG A 144 -5.13 -2.43 -8.96
C ARG A 144 -6.51 -2.70 -8.39
N ASN A 145 -7.46 -1.79 -8.60
CA ASN A 145 -8.84 -1.90 -8.08
C ASN A 145 -8.86 -2.18 -6.56
N VAL A 146 -7.94 -1.55 -5.81
CA VAL A 146 -7.87 -1.61 -4.35
C VAL A 146 -8.85 -0.61 -3.77
N SER A 147 -9.63 -1.03 -2.77
CA SER A 147 -10.50 -0.11 -2.04
C SER A 147 -9.66 0.94 -1.32
N LEU A 148 -10.08 2.20 -1.46
CA LEU A 148 -9.47 3.34 -0.78
C LEU A 148 -10.31 3.84 0.39
N VAL A 149 -11.43 3.17 0.68
CA VAL A 149 -12.42 3.57 1.69
C VAL A 149 -11.82 3.61 3.10
N ASP A 150 -10.90 2.69 3.34
CA ASP A 150 -10.24 2.52 4.62
C ASP A 150 -9.01 3.45 4.80
N GLN A 151 -8.73 4.30 3.82
CA GLN A 151 -7.65 5.29 3.82
C GLN A 151 -8.23 6.68 4.16
N ALA A 152 -7.73 7.29 5.24
CA ALA A 152 -8.12 8.65 5.59
C ALA A 152 -7.51 9.65 4.58
N PRO A 153 -8.29 10.59 4.01
CA PRO A 153 -7.73 11.71 3.26
C PRO A 153 -6.87 12.60 4.17
N VAL A 154 -5.77 13.12 3.63
CA VAL A 154 -4.96 14.18 4.24
C VAL A 154 -5.00 15.36 3.28
N ASP A 155 -5.43 16.53 3.77
CA ASP A 155 -5.63 17.75 2.96
C ASP A 155 -6.47 17.50 1.70
N GLY A 156 -7.53 16.71 1.84
CA GLY A 156 -8.42 16.34 0.74
C GLY A 156 -7.85 15.31 -0.24
N VAL A 157 -6.67 14.75 0.01
CA VAL A 157 -6.01 13.77 -0.86
C VAL A 157 -5.95 12.39 -0.19
N ILE A 158 -6.46 11.37 -0.87
CA ILE A 158 -6.28 9.97 -0.51
C ILE A 158 -5.01 9.46 -1.18
N THR A 159 -4.08 8.90 -0.41
CA THR A 159 -2.93 8.17 -0.96
C THR A 159 -3.27 6.70 -1.12
N CYS A 160 -3.05 6.15 -2.32
CA CYS A 160 -3.11 4.71 -2.54
C CYS A 160 -1.99 4.02 -1.74
N PRO A 161 -2.30 3.02 -0.90
CA PRO A 161 -1.33 2.38 -0.03
C PRO A 161 -0.41 1.39 -0.76
N LEU A 162 -0.68 1.07 -2.04
CA LEU A 162 0.20 0.21 -2.83
C LEU A 162 1.31 1.02 -3.50
N HIS A 163 0.91 1.94 -4.38
CA HIS A 163 1.81 2.60 -5.33
C HIS A 163 1.62 4.11 -5.35
N LEU A 164 1.30 4.69 -4.20
CA LEU A 164 1.43 6.14 -3.96
C LEU A 164 0.69 7.02 -4.96
N LEU A 165 -0.33 6.51 -5.66
CA LEU A 165 -1.21 7.36 -6.45
C LEU A 165 -1.93 8.30 -5.49
N ARG A 166 -2.00 9.57 -5.85
CA ARG A 166 -2.72 10.61 -5.12
C ARG A 166 -4.09 10.77 -5.75
N ILE A 167 -5.15 10.63 -4.98
CA ILE A 167 -6.52 10.74 -5.47
C ILE A 167 -7.19 11.90 -4.72
N ASP A 168 -7.70 12.87 -5.46
CA ASP A 168 -8.56 13.91 -4.89
C ASP A 168 -9.82 13.26 -4.29
N ALA A 169 -10.05 13.46 -2.99
CA ALA A 169 -11.09 12.74 -2.27
C ALA A 169 -12.51 13.12 -2.72
N ALA A 170 -12.70 14.35 -3.21
CA ALA A 170 -13.99 14.86 -3.65
C ALA A 170 -14.37 14.33 -5.03
N THR A 171 -13.42 14.33 -5.97
CA THR A 171 -13.65 14.05 -7.39
C THR A 171 -13.24 12.63 -7.80
N GLY A 172 -12.35 11.99 -7.04
CA GLY A 172 -11.73 10.71 -7.38
C GLY A 172 -10.67 10.84 -8.49
N VAL A 173 -10.29 12.05 -8.91
CA VAL A 173 -9.28 12.25 -9.96
C VAL A 173 -7.88 11.99 -9.39
N VAL A 174 -7.07 11.24 -10.14
CA VAL A 174 -5.66 11.03 -9.80
C VAL A 174 -4.89 12.32 -10.06
N LEU A 175 -4.28 12.86 -9.01
CA LEU A 175 -3.45 14.05 -9.03
C LEU A 175 -2.03 13.71 -9.52
N PRO A 176 -1.32 14.68 -10.11
CA PRO A 176 0.10 14.50 -10.39
C PRO A 176 0.90 14.23 -9.10
N PRO A 177 2.09 13.62 -9.22
CA PRO A 177 3.01 13.56 -8.08
C PRO A 177 3.33 14.99 -7.60
N PRO A 178 3.59 15.19 -6.30
CA PRO A 178 3.94 16.50 -5.78
C PRO A 178 5.21 17.01 -6.47
N VAL A 179 5.23 18.30 -6.78
CA VAL A 179 6.45 18.97 -7.26
C VAL A 179 7.37 19.10 -6.05
N ILE A 180 8.47 18.36 -6.07
CA ILE A 180 9.51 18.52 -5.06
C ILE A 180 10.41 19.65 -5.56
N HIS A 181 10.25 20.83 -4.97
CA HIS A 181 11.21 21.90 -5.19
C HIS A 181 12.55 21.40 -4.65
N GLU A 182 13.58 21.35 -5.50
CA GLU A 182 14.93 21.12 -5.04
C GLU A 182 15.25 22.21 -4.01
N VAL A 183 15.48 21.79 -2.76
CA VAL A 183 16.09 22.67 -1.78
C VAL A 183 17.52 22.83 -2.29
N VAL A 184 17.78 23.95 -2.95
CA VAL A 184 19.14 24.35 -3.31
C VAL A 184 19.83 24.64 -1.98
N GLU A 185 20.65 23.69 -1.52
CA GLU A 185 21.59 23.88 -0.41
C GLU A 185 22.75 24.79 -0.83
#